data_AF-A0A3C1A9J3-F1
#
_entry.id   AF-A0A3C1A9J3-F1
#
_cell.length_a   1.000
_cell.length_b   1.000
_cell.length_c   1.000
_cell.angle_alpha   90.00
_cell.angle_beta   90.00
_cell.angle_gamma   90.00
#
_symmetry.space_group_name_H-M   'P 1'
#
loop_
_entity.id
_entity.type
_entity.pdbx_description
1 polymer ?
#
loop_
_entity_poly.entity_id
_entity_poly.type
_entity_poly.pdbx_seq_one_letter_code
_entity_poly.pdbx_strand_id
1 'polypeptide(L)'
;TRIAATPAEIISTIGAGDAFNAGLIYELFRRQIMPENLHKIASCEWAEILSVASSFAADTCSHYENYISHEFAKQILFSRAK
;
A
#
# COMPACT_ATOMS: atom_id res chain seq x y z
N THR A 1 -8.81 -10.43 -7.83
CA THR A 1 -9.29 -9.05 -7.68
C THR A 1 -8.54 -8.12 -8.61
N ARG A 2 -9.19 -7.08 -9.14
CA ARG A 2 -8.53 -6.00 -9.91
C ARG A 2 -8.95 -4.66 -9.30
N ILE A 3 -8.01 -3.73 -9.20
CA ILE A 3 -8.25 -2.35 -8.75
C ILE A 3 -7.62 -1.39 -9.75
N ALA A 4 -8.10 -0.15 -9.80
CA ALA A 4 -7.38 0.93 -10.46
C ALA A 4 -6.18 1.34 -9.59
N ALA A 5 -5.09 1.75 -10.22
CA ALA A 5 -3.97 2.35 -9.49
C ALA A 5 -4.41 3.69 -8.88
N THR A 6 -3.97 3.98 -7.66
CA THR A 6 -4.16 5.27 -6.99
C THR A 6 -3.54 6.38 -7.83
N PRO A 7 -4.31 7.40 -8.26
CA PRO A 7 -3.77 8.52 -9.01
C PRO A 7 -2.74 9.31 -8.20
N ALA A 8 -1.67 9.76 -8.86
CA ALA A 8 -0.68 10.67 -8.30
C ALA A 8 -0.12 11.57 -9.41
N GLU A 9 0.40 12.73 -9.01
CA GLU A 9 1.32 13.49 -9.85
C GLU A 9 2.67 12.76 -9.88
N ILE A 10 3.11 12.34 -11.07
CA ILE A 10 4.28 11.48 -11.20
C ILE A 10 5.54 12.33 -11.39
N ILE A 11 6.42 12.30 -10.39
CA ILE A 11 7.76 12.92 -10.41
C ILE A 11 8.84 11.87 -10.70
N SER A 12 8.73 10.69 -10.09
CA SER A 12 9.65 9.55 -10.27
C SER A 12 8.87 8.24 -10.23
N THR A 13 9.44 7.15 -10.73
CA THR A 13 8.86 5.79 -10.59
C THR A 13 9.82 4.81 -9.92
N ILE A 14 11.00 5.28 -9.53
CA ILE A 14 12.02 4.49 -8.84
C ILE A 14 11.49 4.12 -7.46
N GLY A 15 11.52 2.82 -7.12
CA GLY A 15 11.05 2.31 -5.83
C GLY A 15 9.53 2.17 -5.71
N ALA A 16 8.74 2.55 -6.72
CA ALA A 16 7.27 2.44 -6.65
C ALA A 16 6.79 0.99 -6.43
N GLY A 17 7.44 0.01 -7.07
CA GLY A 17 7.15 -1.41 -6.87
C GLY A 17 7.52 -1.92 -5.48
N ASP A 18 8.64 -1.45 -4.94
CA ASP A 18 9.07 -1.80 -3.58
C ASP A 18 8.13 -1.20 -2.53
N ALA A 19 7.70 0.04 -2.73
CA ALA A 19 6.70 0.70 -1.90
C ALA A 19 5.34 -0.01 -1.98
N PHE A 20 4.91 -0.45 -3.17
CA PHE A 20 3.71 -1.28 -3.32
C PHE A 20 3.81 -2.57 -2.50
N ASN A 21 4.93 -3.30 -2.62
CA ASN A 21 5.17 -4.52 -1.87
C ASN A 21 5.18 -4.26 -0.36
N ALA A 22 5.80 -3.17 0.09
CA ALA A 22 5.81 -2.76 1.49
C ALA A 22 4.40 -2.45 2.00
N GLY A 23 3.58 -1.73 1.24
CA GLY A 23 2.19 -1.45 1.59
C GLY A 23 1.31 -2.71 1.64
N LEU A 24 1.54 -3.67 0.74
CA LEU A 24 0.88 -4.98 0.75
C LEU A 24 1.24 -5.75 2.02
N ILE A 25 2.53 -5.87 2.33
CA ILE A 25 3.02 -6.56 3.52
C ILE A 25 2.50 -5.88 4.80
N TYR A 26 2.50 -4.54 4.83
CA TYR A 26 1.96 -3.75 5.93
C TYR A 26 0.50 -4.10 6.21
N GLU A 27 -0.37 -4.15 5.20
CA GLU A 27 -1.78 -4.51 5.39
C GLU A 27 -1.96 -5.96 5.84
N LEU A 28 -1.20 -6.91 5.29
CA LEU A 28 -1.23 -8.30 5.76
C LEU A 28 -0.83 -8.40 7.23
N PHE A 29 0.25 -7.73 7.62
CA PHE A 29 0.74 -7.71 9.00
C PHE A 29 -0.27 -7.06 9.95
N ARG A 30 -0.81 -5.88 9.59
CA ARG A 30 -1.80 -5.14 10.39
C ARG A 30 -3.09 -5.94 10.60
N ARG A 31 -3.54 -6.68 9.58
CA ARG A 31 -4.71 -7.57 9.64
C ARG A 31 -4.40 -8.93 10.29
N GLN A 32 -3.16 -9.17 10.73
CA GLN A 32 -2.69 -10.43 11.31
C GLN A 32 -2.92 -11.64 10.38
N ILE A 33 -2.81 -11.42 9.06
CA ILE A 33 -3.00 -12.50 8.08
C ILE A 33 -1.68 -13.26 7.93
N MET A 34 -1.68 -14.50 8.42
CA MET A 34 -0.55 -15.41 8.28
C MET A 34 -0.51 -16.04 6.87
N PRO A 35 0.67 -16.45 6.37
CA PRO A 35 0.84 -17.02 5.03
C PRO A 35 -0.12 -18.17 4.71
N GLU A 36 -0.39 -19.04 5.68
CA GLU A 36 -1.32 -20.16 5.55
C GLU A 36 -2.77 -19.74 5.34
N ASN A 37 -3.14 -18.50 5.66
CA ASN A 37 -4.49 -17.97 5.51
C ASN A 37 -4.66 -17.09 4.26
N LEU A 38 -3.62 -16.87 3.45
CA LEU A 38 -3.71 -16.05 2.22
C LEU A 38 -4.80 -16.52 1.27
N HIS A 39 -5.01 -17.84 1.16
CA HIS A 39 -6.02 -18.44 0.30
C HIS A 39 -7.47 -18.20 0.76
N LYS A 40 -7.66 -17.72 2.00
CA LYS A 40 -8.98 -17.46 2.59
C LYS A 40 -9.41 -16.00 2.44
N ILE A 41 -8.50 -15.11 2.02
CA ILE A 41 -8.81 -13.69 1.85
C ILE A 41 -9.84 -13.52 0.73
N ALA A 42 -10.97 -12.89 1.06
CA ALA A 42 -12.04 -12.63 0.11
C ALA A 42 -11.62 -11.60 -0.95
N SER A 43 -12.24 -11.64 -2.14
CA SER A 43 -11.90 -10.71 -3.22
C SER A 43 -12.06 -9.23 -2.83
N CYS A 44 -13.04 -8.89 -1.99
CA CYS A 44 -13.25 -7.54 -1.47
C CYS A 44 -12.13 -7.11 -0.52
N GLU A 45 -11.70 -8.00 0.37
CA GLU A 45 -10.58 -7.75 1.28
C GLU A 45 -9.27 -7.56 0.53
N TRP A 46 -9.01 -8.39 -0.50
CA TRP A 46 -7.90 -8.16 -1.42
C TRP A 46 -7.97 -6.78 -2.07
N ALA A 47 -9.16 -6.27 -2.41
CA ALA A 47 -9.29 -4.95 -3.02
C ALA A 47 -8.86 -3.85 -2.05
N GLU A 48 -9.20 -3.98 -0.76
CA GLU A 48 -8.76 -3.05 0.28
C GLU A 48 -7.24 -3.10 0.50
N ILE A 49 -6.66 -4.30 0.60
CA ILE A 49 -5.21 -4.49 0.75
C ILE A 49 -4.46 -3.85 -0.42
N LEU A 50 -4.90 -4.16 -1.65
CA LEU A 50 -4.28 -3.64 -2.86
C LEU A 50 -4.44 -2.12 -2.99
N SER A 51 -5.55 -1.55 -2.51
CA SER A 51 -5.77 -0.10 -2.52
C SER A 51 -4.74 0.64 -1.67
N VAL A 52 -4.41 0.10 -0.49
CA VAL A 52 -3.35 0.65 0.36
C VAL A 52 -1.97 0.46 -0.26
N ALA A 53 -1.68 -0.74 -0.77
CA ALA A 53 -0.43 -0.98 -1.48
C ALA A 53 -0.24 0.02 -2.64
N SER A 54 -1.32 0.28 -3.39
CA SER A 54 -1.30 1.26 -4.46
C SER A 54 -1.10 2.69 -3.97
N SER A 55 -1.59 3.08 -2.79
CA SER A 55 -1.34 4.42 -2.24
C SER A 55 0.10 4.61 -1.78
N PHE A 56 0.79 3.56 -1.31
CA PHE A 56 2.22 3.60 -1.00
C PHE A 56 3.05 3.87 -2.26
N ALA A 57 2.73 3.17 -3.35
CA ALA A 57 3.36 3.40 -4.65
C ALA A 57 3.08 4.82 -5.17
N ALA A 58 1.84 5.29 -5.06
CA ALA A 58 1.44 6.63 -5.48
C ALA A 58 2.19 7.74 -4.74
N ASP A 59 2.33 7.63 -3.40
CA ASP A 59 3.12 8.57 -2.59
C ASP A 59 4.59 8.56 -3.03
N THR A 60 5.19 7.37 -3.18
CA THR A 60 6.58 7.23 -3.65
C THR A 60 6.79 7.83 -5.04
N CYS A 61 5.82 7.68 -5.94
CA CYS A 61 5.89 8.27 -7.28
C CYS A 61 5.83 9.81 -7.29
N SER A 62 5.35 10.42 -6.21
CA SER A 62 5.11 11.87 -6.11
C SER A 62 6.31 12.69 -5.65
N HIS A 63 7.48 12.06 -5.50
CA HIS A 63 8.73 12.72 -5.11
C HIS A 63 9.96 11.95 -5.62
N TYR A 64 11.16 12.51 -5.42
CA TYR A 64 12.41 11.88 -5.89
C TYR A 64 12.93 10.74 -5.01
N GLU A 65 12.48 10.67 -3.75
CA GLU A 65 12.87 9.60 -2.83
C GLU A 65 12.21 8.26 -3.20
N ASN A 66 12.87 7.16 -2.88
CA ASN A 66 12.43 5.79 -3.20
C ASN A 66 11.77 5.07 -2.00
N TYR A 67 11.21 5.84 -1.07
CA TYR A 67 10.50 5.38 0.12
C TYR A 67 9.32 6.32 0.40
N ILE A 68 8.29 5.84 1.09
CA ILE A 68 7.13 6.68 1.42
C ILE A 68 7.50 7.89 2.27
N SER A 69 6.85 9.01 2.04
CA SER A 69 7.05 10.22 2.83
C SER A 69 6.65 10.01 4.29
N HIS A 70 7.32 10.72 5.20
CA HIS A 70 7.00 10.65 6.63
C HIS A 70 5.58 11.18 6.93
N GLU A 71 5.11 12.14 6.14
CA GLU A 71 3.75 12.68 6.27
C GLU A 71 2.71 11.64 5.86
N PHE A 72 2.92 10.94 4.74
CA PHE A 72 2.07 9.83 4.35
C PHE A 72 2.06 8.70 5.38
N ALA A 73 3.22 8.34 5.93
CA ALA A 73 3.31 7.32 6.99
C ALA A 73 2.44 7.69 8.21
N LYS A 74 2.46 8.95 8.65
CA LYS A 74 1.59 9.45 9.73
C LYS A 74 0.10 9.33 9.37
N GLN A 75 -0.28 9.72 8.14
CA GLN A 75 -1.66 9.63 7.68
C GLN A 75 -2.16 8.18 7.63
N ILE A 76 -1.32 7.25 7.17
CA ILE A 76 -1.63 5.81 7.19
C ILE A 76 -1.85 5.31 8.61
N LEU A 77 -0.98 5.66 9.56
CA LEU A 77 -1.13 5.24 10.94
C LEU A 77 -2.38 5.85 11.59
N PHE A 78 -2.66 7.13 11.35
CA PHE A 78 -3.83 7.82 11.91
C PHE A 78 -5.16 7.27 11.34
N SER A 79 -5.25 7.12 10.01
CA SER A 79 -6.48 6.65 9.35
C SER A 79 -6.84 5.20 9.70
N ARG A 80 -5.86 4.42 10.19
CA ARG A 80 -5.99 2.99 10.51
C ARG A 80 -5.81 2.68 12.00
N ALA A 81 -5.80 3.72 12.85
CA ALA A 81 -5.81 3.60 14.30
C ALA A 81 -7.24 3.29 14.82
N LYS A 82 -7.77 2.12 14.47
CA LYS A 82 -8.93 1.49 15.12
C LYS A 82 -8.81 -0.02 15.00
#